data_AF-A0A553AMT1-F1
#
_entry.id   AF-A0A553AMT1-F1
#
_cell.length_a   1.000
_cell.length_b   1.000
_cell.length_c   1.000
_cell.angle_alpha   90.00
_cell.angle_beta   90.00
_cell.angle_gamma   90.00
#
_symmetry.space_group_name_H-M   'P 1'
#
loop_
_entity.id
_entity.type
_entity.pdbx_description
1 polymer ?
#
loop_
_entity_poly.entity_id
_entity_poly.type
_entity_poly.pdbx_seq_one_letter_code
_entity_poly.pdbx_strand_id
1 'polypeptide(L)' 'MEQPRANLPVGSVKLVIGKLLEEISILKPKQIALQTQLRDFDQKTMPRQIELWGDRIIPAVRKELAQKQAA' A
#
# COMPACT_ATOMS: atom_id res chain seq x y z
N MET A 1 -23.05 -0.87 14.43
CA MET A 1 -22.67 -1.51 13.15
C MET A 1 -21.26 -1.07 12.82
N GLU A 2 -20.27 -1.84 13.28
CA GLU A 2 -18.85 -1.54 13.06
C GLU A 2 -18.46 -1.94 11.64
N GLN A 3 -17.99 -0.95 10.89
CA GLN A 3 -17.67 -1.09 9.47
C GLN A 3 -16.29 -1.75 9.31
N PRO A 4 -16.09 -2.70 8.37
CA PRO A 4 -14.80 -3.34 8.08
C PRO A 4 -13.71 -2.39 7.53
N ARG A 5 -13.92 -1.08 7.63
CA ARG A 5 -13.03 -0.01 7.15
C ARG A 5 -11.77 0.14 8.00
N ALA A 6 -11.81 -0.29 9.27
CA ALA A 6 -10.66 -0.20 10.15
C ALA A 6 -9.50 -1.11 9.69
N ASN A 7 -9.82 -2.24 9.05
CA ASN A 7 -8.82 -3.25 8.72
C ASN A 7 -8.28 -3.16 7.28
N LEU A 8 -9.03 -2.56 6.36
CA LEU A 8 -8.60 -2.44 4.97
C LEU A 8 -7.68 -1.22 4.77
N PRO A 9 -6.58 -1.34 4.00
CA PRO A 9 -5.75 -0.20 3.62
C PRO A 9 -6.47 0.63 2.54
N VAL A 10 -7.58 1.28 2.92
CA VAL A 10 -8.36 2.19 2.07
C VAL A 10 -8.25 3.59 2.64
N GLY A 11 -7.68 4.53 1.89
CA GLY A 11 -7.46 5.89 2.37
C GLY A 11 -6.32 6.61 1.65
N SER A 12 -5.80 7.67 2.27
CA SER A 12 -4.70 8.46 1.71
C SER A 12 -3.43 7.61 1.54
N VAL A 13 -2.64 7.94 0.52
CA VAL A 13 -1.34 7.29 0.21
C VAL A 13 -0.48 7.06 1.46
N LYS A 14 -0.40 8.06 2.36
CA LYS A 14 0.37 7.97 3.61
C LYS A 14 -0.10 6.86 4.56
N LEU A 15 -1.41 6.63 4.63
CA LEU A 15 -1.99 5.59 5.48
C LEU A 15 -1.70 4.19 4.92
N VAL A 16 -1.74 4.04 3.60
CA VAL A 16 -1.39 2.79 2.91
C VAL A 16 0.10 2.47 3.13
N ILE A 17 0.99 3.46 2.99
CA ILE A 17 2.43 3.29 3.25
C ILE A 17 2.66 2.84 4.70
N GLY A 18 2.03 3.51 5.67
CA GLY A 18 2.18 3.19 7.09
C GLY A 18 1.76 1.77 7.43
N LYS A 19 0.56 1.35 6.98
CA LYS A 19 0.09 -0.03 7.19
C LYS A 19 1.00 -1.06 6.53
N LEU A 20 1.44 -0.80 5.30
CA LEU A 20 2.31 -1.74 4.59
C LEU A 20 3.65 -1.91 5.29
N LEU A 21 4.25 -0.82 5.81
CA LEU A 21 5.49 -0.89 6.59
C LEU A 21 5.32 -1.66 7.90
N GLU A 22 4.17 -1.52 8.57
CA GLU A 22 3.83 -2.28 9.76
C GLU A 22 3.75 -3.78 9.45
N GLU A 23 3.00 -4.16 8.40
CA GLU A 23 2.89 -5.56 7.97
C GLU A 23 4.24 -6.14 7.54
N ILE A 24 5.08 -5.38 6.82
CA ILE A 24 6.42 -5.81 6.44
C ILE A 24 7.30 -6.03 7.67
N SER A 25 7.20 -5.17 8.69
CA SER A 25 7.97 -5.30 9.93
C SER A 25 7.61 -6.59 10.70
N ILE A 26 6.34 -6.98 10.65
CA ILE A 26 5.82 -8.16 11.35
C ILE A 26 6.13 -9.43 10.56
N LEU A 27 5.73 -9.47 9.29
CA LEU A 27 5.76 -10.69 8.45
C LEU A 27 7.08 -10.89 7.71
N LYS A 28 7.89 -9.83 7.54
CA LYS A 28 9.16 -9.83 6.77
C LYS A 28 9.09 -10.57 5.42
N PRO A 29 8.08 -10.27 4.57
CA PRO A 29 7.90 -10.98 3.32
C PRO A 29 9.00 -10.65 2.31
N LYS A 30 9.38 -11.63 1.48
CA LYS A 30 10.29 -11.43 0.34
C LYS A 30 9.57 -10.85 -0.89
N GLN A 31 8.27 -11.08 -1.03
CA GLN A 31 7.44 -10.63 -2.15
C GLN A 31 6.09 -10.14 -1.62
N ILE A 32 5.57 -9.07 -2.22
CA ILE A 32 4.28 -8.48 -1.89
C ILE A 32 3.45 -8.46 -3.16
N ALA A 33 2.31 -9.15 -3.14
CA ALA A 33 1.32 -9.11 -4.21
C ALA A 33 0.12 -8.26 -3.75
N LEU A 34 -0.25 -7.26 -4.54
CA LEU A 34 -1.33 -6.33 -4.22
C LEU A 34 -2.42 -6.39 -5.29
N GLN A 35 -3.64 -6.66 -4.85
CA GLN A 35 -4.83 -6.49 -5.67
C GLN A 35 -5.42 -5.10 -5.41
N THR A 36 -5.27 -4.20 -6.37
CA THR A 36 -5.78 -2.83 -6.29
C THR A 36 -7.26 -2.72 -6.66
N GLN A 37 -7.85 -3.78 -7.22
CA GLN A 37 -9.22 -3.77 -7.72
C GLN A 37 -10.22 -4.23 -6.65
N LEU A 38 -11.11 -3.32 -6.25
CA LEU A 38 -12.45 -3.66 -5.79
C LEU A 38 -13.37 -3.61 -7.01
N ARG A 39 -14.26 -4.61 -7.14
CA ARG A 39 -15.04 -5.04 -8.32
C ARG A 39 -15.82 -3.97 -9.10
N ASP A 40 -15.80 -2.71 -8.68
CA ASP A 40 -16.55 -1.58 -9.24
C ASP A 40 -15.65 -0.33 -9.37
N PHE A 41 -14.57 -0.43 -10.15
CA PHE A 41 -13.69 0.71 -10.43
C PHE A 41 -13.73 1.01 -11.93
N ASP A 42 -14.20 2.23 -12.25
CA ASP A 42 -14.28 2.76 -13.61
C ASP A 42 -12.98 2.51 -14.38
N GLN A 43 -13.09 2.09 -15.65
CA GLN A 43 -11.96 1.71 -16.51
C GLN A 43 -10.84 2.77 -16.54
N LYS A 44 -11.14 4.05 -16.31
CA LYS A 44 -10.15 5.15 -16.31
C LYS A 44 -9.42 5.32 -14.97
N THR A 45 -9.86 4.64 -13.92
CA THR A 45 -9.33 4.81 -12.56
C THR A 45 -8.35 3.71 -12.21
N MET A 46 -8.48 2.54 -12.83
CA MET A 46 -7.55 1.42 -12.67
C MET A 46 -6.10 1.74 -13.15
N PRO A 47 -5.86 2.38 -14.31
CA PRO A 47 -4.51 2.75 -14.75
C PRO A 47 -3.86 3.77 -13.80
N ARG A 48 -4.65 4.75 -13.33
CA ARG A 48 -4.19 5.77 -12.37
C ARG A 48 -3.76 5.17 -11.03
N GLN A 49 -4.39 4.07 -10.60
CA GLN A 49 -3.93 3.35 -9.42
C GLN A 49 -2.57 2.68 -9.65
N ILE A 50 -2.36 2.04 -10.81
CA ILE A 50 -1.06 1.44 -11.15
C ILE A 50 0.03 2.53 -11.17
N GLU A 51 -0.25 3.68 -11.79
CA GLU A 51 0.68 4.83 -11.79
C GLU A 51 0.93 5.34 -10.38
N LEU A 52 -0.09 5.51 -9.54
CA LEU A 52 0.06 5.94 -8.16
C LEU A 52 0.95 4.98 -7.35
N TRP A 53 0.77 3.68 -7.54
CA TRP A 53 1.60 2.67 -6.89
C TRP A 53 3.05 2.72 -7.36
N GLY A 54 3.27 2.79 -8.68
CA GLY A 54 4.60 2.86 -9.28
C GLY A 54 5.37 4.14 -8.96
N ASP A 55 4.71 5.29 -9.04
CA ASP A 55 5.33 6.61 -8.90
C ASP A 55 5.50 7.06 -7.44
N ARG A 56 4.54 6.72 -6.57
CA ARG A 56 4.46 7.30 -5.20
C ARG A 56 4.63 6.27 -4.10
N ILE A 57 3.86 5.18 -4.15
CA ILE A 57 3.75 4.27 -3.00
C ILE A 57 4.97 3.38 -2.86
N ILE A 58 5.32 2.62 -3.91
CA ILE A 58 6.46 1.71 -3.91
C ILE A 58 7.79 2.43 -3.58
N PRO A 59 8.13 3.56 -4.22
CA PRO A 59 9.39 4.26 -3.92
C PRO A 59 9.43 4.81 -2.49
N ALA A 60 8.31 5.32 -1.96
CA ALA A 60 8.25 5.79 -0.58
C ALA A 60 8.49 4.65 0.43
N VAL A 61 7.81 3.51 0.23
CA VAL A 61 7.98 2.31 1.08
C VAL A 61 9.43 1.82 1.03
N ARG A 62 10.02 1.72 -0.17
CA ARG A 62 11.43 1.29 -0.31
C ARG A 62 12.40 2.23 0.40
N LYS A 63 12.16 3.54 0.33
CA LYS A 63 12.97 4.54 1.02
C LYS A 63 12.90 4.35 2.53
N GLU A 64 11.69 4.21 3.09
CA GLU A 64 11.51 4.01 4.53
C GLU A 64 12.10 2.68 5.02
N LEU A 65 11.93 1.60 4.26
CA LEU A 65 12.57 0.30 4.56
C LEU A 65 14.09 0.37 4.54
N ALA A 66 14.67 1.10 3.58
CA ALA A 66 16.12 1.30 3.51
C ALA A 66 16.62 2.11 4.71
N GLN A 67 15.90 3.14 5.11
CA GLN A 67 16.22 3.94 6.30
C GLN A 67 16.13 3.11 7.59
N LYS A 68 15.11 2.27 7.73
CA LYS A 68 14.96 1.37 8.90
C LYS A 68 15.99 0.24 8.95
N GLN A 69 16.55 -0.18 7.82
CA GLN A 69 17.61 -1.20 7.78
C GLN A 69 19.02 -0.62 8.02
N ALA A 70 19.19 0.68 7.80
CA ALA A 70 20.46 1.39 8.02
C ALA A 70 20.61 1.95 9.45
N ALA A 71 19.59 1.79 10.30
CA ALA A 71 19.56 2.18 11.71
C ALA A 71 19.57 0.93 12.60
#